data_AF-A0A840XRN8-F1
#
_entry.id   AF-A0A840XRN8-F1
#
_cell.length_a   1.000
_cell.length_b   1.000
_cell.length_c   1.000
_cell.angle_alpha   90.00
_cell.angle_beta   90.00
_cell.angle_gamma   90.00
#
_symmetry.space_group_name_H-M   'P 1'
#
loop_
_entity.id
_entity.type
_entity.pdbx_description
1 polymer ?
#
loop_
_entity_poly.entity_id
_entity_poly.type
_entity_poly.pdbx_seq_one_letter_code
_entity_poly.pdbx_strand_id
1 'polypeptide(L)'
;MTMRLIAFLALLASIAPAAAQPPSPTGAEAYERGCGGGCHRSEARVIRAIPRGSDEERRAWIAAFMDRHPCHCDDAKPAILDYLVERSRR
;
A
#
# COMPACT_ATOMS: atom_id res chain seq x y z
N MET A 1 -33.25 11.61 46.42
CA MET A 1 -33.82 11.35 45.08
C MET A 1 -32.90 11.95 44.00
N THR A 2 -31.60 11.61 44.03
CA THR A 2 -30.53 12.27 43.25
C THR A 2 -29.70 11.30 42.40
N MET A 3 -29.95 10.00 42.48
CA MET A 3 -29.16 8.94 41.81
C MET A 3 -29.47 8.73 40.31
N ARG A 4 -30.47 9.42 39.74
CA ARG A 4 -30.86 9.24 38.32
C ARG A 4 -30.09 10.13 37.34
N LEU A 5 -29.33 11.12 37.83
CA LEU A 5 -28.65 12.10 36.96
C LEU A 5 -27.30 11.59 36.39
N ILE A 6 -26.66 10.62 37.05
CA ILE A 6 -25.31 10.16 36.68
C ILE A 6 -25.36 9.19 35.48
N ALA A 7 -26.47 8.48 35.27
CA ALA A 7 -26.60 7.50 34.21
C ALA A 7 -26.69 8.11 32.79
N PHE A 8 -27.07 9.38 32.67
CA PHE A 8 -27.21 10.05 31.36
C PHE A 8 -25.87 10.57 30.80
N LEU A 9 -24.88 10.85 31.65
CA LEU A 9 -23.56 11.35 31.22
C LEU A 9 -22.64 10.25 30.67
N ALA A 10 -22.89 8.97 30.99
CA ALA A 10 -22.09 7.85 30.51
C ALA A 10 -22.42 7.44 29.06
N LEU A 11 -23.60 7.79 28.54
CA LEU A 11 -24.04 7.38 27.20
C LEU A 11 -23.49 8.28 26.07
N LEU A 12 -23.03 9.49 26.41
CA LEU A 12 -22.49 10.47 25.44
C LEU A 12 -21.02 10.21 25.05
N ALA A 13 -20.29 9.37 25.78
CA ALA A 13 -18.90 9.03 25.49
C ALA A 13 -18.72 8.03 24.33
N SER A 14 -19.81 7.44 23.84
CA SER A 14 -19.78 6.40 22.80
C SER A 14 -19.88 6.93 21.37
N ILE A 15 -20.04 8.25 21.18
CA ILE A 15 -20.11 8.89 19.86
C ILE A 15 -18.72 9.45 19.51
N ALA A 16 -17.69 8.62 19.59
CA ALA A 16 -16.41 8.97 19.01
C ALA A 16 -16.57 8.93 17.48
N PRO A 17 -16.24 10.00 16.75
CA PRO A 17 -16.25 9.95 15.29
C PRO A 17 -15.30 8.84 14.86
N ALA A 18 -15.81 7.88 14.08
CA ALA A 18 -14.97 6.90 13.41
C ALA A 18 -13.98 7.70 12.55
N ALA A 19 -12.72 7.74 12.99
CA ALA A 19 -11.66 8.38 12.23
C ALA A 19 -11.64 7.70 10.86
N ALA A 20 -12.01 8.44 9.83
CA ALA A 20 -11.92 7.95 8.46
C ALA A 20 -10.46 7.58 8.22
N GLN A 21 -10.20 6.28 8.04
CA GLN A 21 -8.88 5.84 7.63
C GLN A 21 -8.60 6.47 6.26
N PRO A 22 -7.43 7.09 6.05
CA PRO A 22 -7.09 7.59 4.73
C PRO A 22 -7.18 6.43 3.73
N PRO A 23 -7.66 6.69 2.50
CA PRO A 23 -7.72 5.65 1.48
C PRO A 23 -6.33 5.05 1.29
N SER A 24 -6.28 3.72 1.15
CA SER A 24 -5.04 3.04 0.79
C SER A 24 -4.48 3.62 -0.51
N PRO A 25 -3.16 3.82 -0.61
CA PRO A 25 -2.56 4.37 -1.82
C PRO A 25 -2.85 3.45 -3.02
N THR A 26 -3.07 4.05 -4.18
CA THR A 26 -3.09 3.32 -5.45
C THR A 26 -1.72 2.69 -5.70
N GLY A 27 -1.67 1.68 -6.58
CA GLY A 27 -0.40 1.05 -6.97
C GLY A 27 0.63 2.03 -7.56
N ALA A 28 0.16 3.04 -8.30
CA ALA A 28 1.02 4.09 -8.86
C ALA A 28 1.58 5.02 -7.77
N GLU A 29 0.76 5.44 -6.80
CA GLU A 29 1.21 6.25 -5.66
C GLU A 29 2.18 5.47 -4.77
N ALA A 30 1.89 4.18 -4.54
CA ALA A 30 2.78 3.28 -3.83
C ALA A 30 4.13 3.13 -4.53
N TYR A 31 4.13 2.98 -5.86
CA TYR A 31 5.34 2.92 -6.67
C TYR A 31 6.12 4.23 -6.62
N GLU A 32 5.46 5.39 -6.77
CA GLU A 32 6.15 6.69 -6.72
C GLU A 32 6.77 6.91 -5.35
N ARG A 33 6.06 6.59 -4.27
CA ARG A 33 6.58 6.71 -2.90
C ARG A 33 7.76 5.77 -2.62
N GLY A 34 7.65 4.50 -3.02
CA GLY A 34 8.62 3.46 -2.65
C GLY A 34 9.79 3.27 -3.62
N CYS A 35 9.59 3.56 -4.91
CA CYS A 35 10.53 3.25 -5.99
C CYS A 35 10.94 4.49 -6.79
N GLY A 36 9.95 5.29 -7.25
CA GLY A 36 10.15 6.44 -8.15
C GLY A 36 10.80 7.66 -7.50
N GLY A 37 10.39 7.98 -6.28
CA GLY A 37 10.69 9.24 -5.58
C GLY A 37 12.12 9.38 -5.06
N GLY A 38 13.02 8.44 -5.35
CA GLY A 38 14.43 8.56 -4.95
C GLY A 38 15.40 7.60 -5.64
N CYS A 39 15.03 6.33 -5.81
CA CYS A 39 15.95 5.31 -6.32
C CYS A 39 15.84 5.09 -7.84
N HIS A 40 14.64 5.15 -8.40
CA HIS A 40 14.39 4.86 -9.80
C HIS A 40 13.82 6.05 -10.56
N ARG A 41 14.70 6.76 -11.29
CA ARG A 41 14.31 7.90 -12.14
C ARG A 41 13.37 7.58 -13.32
N SER A 42 13.07 6.30 -13.58
CA SER A 42 12.30 5.88 -14.75
C SER A 42 11.62 4.54 -14.53
N GLU A 43 10.29 4.56 -14.44
CA GLU A 43 9.44 3.36 -14.38
C GLU A 43 9.69 2.44 -15.57
N ALA A 44 9.82 2.98 -16.78
CA ALA A 44 10.09 2.19 -17.99
C ALA A 44 11.41 1.40 -17.93
N ARG A 45 12.40 1.81 -17.12
CA ARG A 45 13.61 1.01 -16.88
C ARG A 45 13.33 -0.16 -15.94
N VAL A 46 12.53 0.06 -14.91
CA VAL A 46 12.10 -1.00 -13.97
C VAL A 46 11.27 -2.03 -14.71
N ILE A 47 10.25 -1.61 -15.48
CA ILE A 47 9.37 -2.51 -16.23
C ILE A 47 10.15 -3.38 -17.22
N ARG A 48 11.15 -2.82 -17.92
CA ARG A 48 12.00 -3.59 -18.84
C ARG A 48 12.90 -4.62 -18.17
N ALA A 49 13.18 -4.48 -16.88
CA ALA A 49 13.98 -5.45 -16.13
C ALA A 49 13.15 -6.65 -15.67
N ILE A 50 11.82 -6.54 -15.64
CA ILE A 50 10.93 -7.63 -15.26
C ILE A 50 10.90 -8.65 -16.41
N PRO A 51 11.17 -9.94 -16.16
CA PRO A 51 11.16 -10.96 -17.19
C PRO A 51 9.77 -11.11 -17.81
N ARG A 52 9.75 -11.46 -19.10
CA ARG A 52 8.50 -11.86 -19.77
C ARG A 52 8.07 -13.23 -19.26
N GLY A 53 6.77 -13.46 -19.26
CA GLY A 53 6.15 -14.67 -18.75
C GLY A 53 4.70 -14.41 -18.37
N SER A 54 4.08 -15.43 -17.77
CA SER A 54 2.79 -15.34 -17.12
C SER A 54 2.80 -14.35 -15.96
N ASP A 55 1.61 -13.91 -15.53
CA ASP A 55 1.48 -13.03 -14.37
C ASP A 55 2.04 -13.67 -13.08
N GLU A 56 1.92 -15.00 -12.96
CA GLU A 56 2.40 -15.75 -11.81
C GLU A 56 3.94 -15.77 -11.77
N GLU A 57 4.59 -16.01 -12.91
CA GLU A 57 6.05 -15.93 -13.03
C GLU A 57 6.57 -14.52 -12.76
N ARG A 58 5.90 -13.50 -13.27
CA ARG A 58 6.24 -12.08 -13.01
C ARG A 58 6.10 -11.76 -11.53
N ARG A 59 4.98 -12.12 -10.91
CA ARG A 59 4.71 -11.89 -9.48
C ARG A 59 5.76 -12.56 -8.61
N ALA A 60 6.08 -13.83 -8.88
CA ALA A 60 7.10 -14.57 -8.14
C ALA A 60 8.49 -13.92 -8.27
N TRP A 61 8.87 -13.50 -9.47
CA TRP A 61 10.14 -12.83 -9.70
C TRP A 61 10.21 -11.47 -9.00
N ILE A 62 9.17 -10.65 -9.10
CA ILE A 62 9.10 -9.32 -8.47
C ILE A 62 9.20 -9.45 -6.96
N ALA A 63 8.44 -10.37 -6.34
CA ALA A 63 8.50 -10.62 -4.90
C ALA A 63 9.92 -10.99 -4.45
N ALA A 64 10.53 -11.99 -5.10
CA ALA A 64 11.90 -12.43 -4.78
C ALA A 64 12.98 -11.36 -5.05
N PHE A 65 12.73 -10.45 -5.98
CA PHE A 65 13.59 -9.29 -6.20
C PHE A 65 13.46 -8.29 -5.04
N MET A 66 12.24 -7.93 -4.66
CA MET A 66 11.96 -6.96 -3.60
C MET A 66 12.43 -7.44 -2.21
N ASP A 67 12.45 -8.74 -1.95
CA ASP A 67 13.03 -9.31 -0.72
C ASP A 67 14.53 -9.02 -0.58
N ARG A 68 15.25 -8.94 -1.71
CA ARG A 68 16.68 -8.61 -1.77
C ARG A 68 16.94 -7.14 -2.11
N HIS A 69 15.88 -6.38 -2.34
CA HIS A 69 15.92 -4.97 -2.70
C HIS A 69 14.97 -4.17 -1.77
N PRO A 70 15.27 -4.12 -0.46
CA PRO A 70 14.38 -3.48 0.51
C PRO A 70 14.21 -1.99 0.21
N CYS A 71 12.97 -1.51 0.33
CA CYS A 71 12.67 -0.09 0.23
C CYS A 71 12.08 0.38 1.57
N HIS A 72 12.05 1.69 1.79
CA HIS A 72 11.53 2.26 3.04
C HIS A 72 9.99 2.21 3.13
N CYS A 73 9.31 1.75 2.09
CA CYS A 73 7.85 1.59 2.00
C CYS A 73 7.43 0.12 1.98
N ASP A 74 7.90 -0.64 2.97
CA ASP A 74 7.62 -2.08 3.08
C ASP A 74 6.12 -2.38 3.24
N ASP A 75 5.37 -1.48 3.86
CA ASP A 75 3.92 -1.51 4.01
C ASP A 75 3.18 -1.49 2.66
N ALA A 76 3.74 -0.83 1.66
CA ALA A 76 3.15 -0.65 0.34
C ALA A 76 3.57 -1.72 -0.67
N LYS A 77 4.42 -2.69 -0.27
CA LYS A 77 4.94 -3.74 -1.15
C LYS A 77 3.86 -4.49 -1.96
N PRO A 78 2.71 -4.90 -1.37
CA PRO A 78 1.68 -5.59 -2.14
C PRO A 78 1.11 -4.73 -3.29
N ALA A 79 0.83 -3.46 -3.03
CA ALA A 79 0.30 -2.53 -4.03
C ALA A 79 1.32 -2.24 -5.15
N ILE A 80 2.61 -2.14 -4.80
CA ILE A 80 3.71 -1.98 -5.77
C ILE A 80 3.82 -3.23 -6.64
N LEU A 81 3.75 -4.42 -6.05
CA LEU A 81 3.87 -5.68 -6.76
C LEU A 81 2.75 -5.84 -7.81
N ASP A 82 1.50 -5.61 -7.40
CA ASP A 82 0.35 -5.73 -8.32
C ASP A 82 0.43 -4.72 -9.46
N TYR A 83 0.87 -3.50 -9.15
CA TYR A 83 1.12 -2.46 -10.14
C TYR A 83 2.18 -2.88 -11.15
N LEU A 84 3.34 -3.37 -10.70
CA LEU A 84 4.42 -3.78 -11.60
C LEU A 84 4.04 -4.99 -12.47
N VAL A 85 3.26 -5.93 -11.94
CA VAL A 85 2.71 -7.04 -12.74
C VAL A 85 1.83 -6.48 -13.86
N GLU A 86 0.84 -5.64 -13.55
CA GLU A 86 -0.06 -5.05 -14.56
C GLU A 86 0.71 -4.25 -15.62
N ARG A 87 1.67 -3.42 -15.18
CA ARG A 87 2.44 -2.55 -16.08
C ARG A 87 3.38 -3.33 -17.00
N SER A 88 3.86 -4.50 -16.58
CA SER A 88 4.79 -5.34 -17.34
C SER A 88 4.11 -6.30 -18.33
N ARG A 89 2.77 -6.36 -18.36
CA ARG A 89 2.00 -7.08 -19.39
C ARG A 89 2.09 -6.43 -20.77
N ARG A 90 2.32 -5.11 -20.81
CA ARG A 90 2.35 -4.27 -22.02
C ARG A 90 3.71 -4.29 -22.68
#